data_AF-A0A3Q2XYB8-F1
#
_entry.id   AF-A0A3Q2XYB8-F1
#
_cell.length_a   1.000
_cell.length_b   1.000
_cell.length_c   1.000
_cell.angle_alpha   90.00
_cell.angle_beta   90.00
_cell.angle_gamma   90.00
#
_symmetry.space_group_name_H-M   'P 1'
#
loop_
_entity.id
_entity.type
_entity.pdbx_description
1 polymer ?
#
loop_
_entity_poly.entity_id
_entity_poly.type
_entity_poly.pdbx_seq_one_letter_code
_entity_poly.pdbx_strand_id
1 'polypeptide(L)'
;MELPNHAKQLLLQLNQQRAKGFLCDVIIVVENALFRAHKNILAASSIYFKSLVLHDNLINLDTEMVNPSVFRQVLDFIYTGNILNYFTFDFPYFCSCIIQIY
;
A
#
# COMPACT_ATOMS: atom_id res chain seq x y z
N MET A 1 -5.31 28.34 -8.38
CA MET A 1 -4.11 28.12 -9.22
C MET A 1 -3.55 26.77 -8.79
N GLU A 2 -3.65 25.75 -9.63
CA GLU A 2 -3.11 24.42 -9.35
C GLU A 2 -1.66 24.36 -9.84
N LEU A 3 -0.73 23.93 -8.99
CA LEU A 3 0.64 23.68 -9.43
C LEU A 3 0.66 22.36 -10.23
N PRO A 4 1.09 22.37 -11.50
CA PRO A 4 1.25 21.12 -12.25
C PRO A 4 2.23 20.21 -11.50
N ASN A 5 1.90 18.92 -11.40
CA ASN A 5 2.68 17.88 -10.70
C ASN A 5 2.78 17.99 -9.18
N HIS A 6 2.05 18.88 -8.50
CA HIS A 6 2.10 18.97 -7.03
C HIS A 6 1.81 17.61 -6.36
N ALA A 7 0.73 16.93 -6.76
CA ALA A 7 0.36 15.62 -6.23
C ALA A 7 1.45 14.56 -6.45
N LYS A 8 2.07 14.54 -7.64
CA LYS A 8 3.16 13.62 -7.98
C LYS A 8 4.38 13.85 -7.09
N GLN A 9 4.79 15.11 -6.90
CA GLN A 9 5.91 15.45 -6.03
C GLN A 9 5.63 15.09 -4.57
N LEU A 10 4.42 15.38 -4.09
CA LEU A 10 4.00 15.01 -2.74
C LEU A 10 4.05 13.49 -2.53
N LEU A 11 3.54 12.70 -3.49
CA LEU A 11 3.57 11.25 -3.42
C LEU A 11 5.00 10.69 -3.43
N LEU A 12 5.90 11.28 -4.22
CA LEU A 12 7.33 10.94 -4.20
C LEU A 12 7.96 11.18 -2.83
N GLN A 13 7.66 12.32 -2.19
CA GLN A 13 8.15 12.62 -0.84
C GLN A 13 7.60 11.64 0.20
N LEU A 14 6.31 11.30 0.13
CA LEU A 14 5.69 10.30 1.00
C LEU A 14 6.32 8.92 0.84
N ASN A 15 6.68 8.53 -0.39
CA ASN A 15 7.38 7.27 -0.63
C ASN A 15 8.79 7.26 -0.01
N GLN A 16 9.50 8.39 -0.06
CA GLN A 16 10.80 8.53 0.61
C GLN A 16 10.68 8.45 2.14
N GLN A 17 9.63 9.05 2.71
CA GLN A 17 9.33 8.94 4.15
C GLN A 17 9.09 7.48 4.54
N ARG A 18 8.26 6.75 3.77
CA ARG A 18 8.00 5.32 3.94
C ARG A 18 9.30 4.50 3.95
N ALA A 19 10.17 4.70 2.97
CA ALA A 19 11.44 3.98 2.86
C ALA A 19 12.37 4.22 4.05
N LYS A 20 12.31 5.42 4.66
CA LYS A 20 13.08 5.77 5.86
C LYS A 20 12.36 5.39 7.18
N GLY A 21 11.11 4.94 7.11
CA GLY A 21 10.26 4.71 8.28
C GLY A 21 9.84 6.01 8.99
N PHE A 22 9.95 7.16 8.33
CA PHE A 22 9.56 8.45 8.92
C PHE A 22 8.04 8.59 8.92
N LEU A 23 7.46 8.96 10.06
CA LEU A 23 6.01 9.10 10.26
C LEU A 23 5.15 7.87 9.92
N CYS A 24 5.76 6.69 9.74
CA CYS A 24 5.03 5.46 9.54
C CYS A 24 4.35 5.05 10.85
N ASP A 25 3.03 5.09 10.86
CA ASP A 25 2.15 4.88 12.00
C ASP A 25 1.44 3.51 11.95
N VAL A 26 1.76 2.68 10.96
CA VAL A 26 1.27 1.31 10.85
C VAL A 26 2.34 0.35 10.31
N ILE A 27 2.33 -0.86 10.84
CA ILE A 27 3.13 -1.99 10.38
C ILE A 27 2.19 -3.10 9.91
N ILE A 28 2.34 -3.52 8.67
CA ILE A 28 1.62 -4.65 8.10
C ILE A 28 2.58 -5.82 8.04
N VAL A 29 2.20 -6.92 8.67
CA VAL A 29 2.92 -8.18 8.70
C VAL A 29 2.26 -9.11 7.68
N VAL A 30 3.06 -9.64 6.76
CA VAL A 30 2.63 -10.65 5.80
C VAL A 30 3.66 -11.77 5.87
N GLU A 31 3.24 -12.95 6.32
CA GLU A 31 4.17 -14.05 6.65
C GLU A 31 5.29 -13.55 7.60
N ASN A 32 6.53 -13.57 7.11
CA ASN A 32 7.73 -13.16 7.84
C ASN A 32 8.23 -11.77 7.41
N ALA A 33 7.47 -11.05 6.59
CA ALA A 33 7.83 -9.73 6.08
C ALA A 33 7.07 -8.62 6.81
N LEU A 34 7.80 -7.56 7.16
CA LEU A 34 7.26 -6.37 7.82
C LEU A 34 7.25 -5.20 6.83
N PHE A 35 6.08 -4.56 6.69
CA PHE A 35 5.87 -3.42 5.81
C PHE A 35 5.42 -2.21 6.62
N ARG A 36 6.28 -1.20 6.69
CA ARG A 36 5.94 0.09 7.28
C ARG A 36 5.18 0.94 6.27
N ALA A 37 4.12 1.59 6.71
CA ALA A 37 3.30 2.47 5.88
C ALA A 37 2.66 3.58 6.72
N HIS A 38 1.99 4.50 6.03
CA HIS A 38 1.18 5.55 6.62
C HIS A 38 -0.31 5.19 6.51
N LYS A 39 -1.05 5.25 7.62
CA LYS A 39 -2.48 4.94 7.68
C LYS A 39 -3.29 5.82 6.75
N ASN A 40 -2.96 7.12 6.68
CA ASN A 40 -3.68 8.08 5.83
C ASN A 40 -3.57 7.72 4.33
N ILE A 41 -2.39 7.31 3.86
CA ILE A 41 -2.17 6.94 2.46
C ILE A 41 -2.91 5.63 2.16
N LEU A 42 -2.80 4.65 3.04
CA LEU A 42 -3.52 3.37 2.91
C LEU A 42 -5.05 3.58 2.89
N ALA A 43 -5.58 4.37 3.82
CA ALA A 43 -7.00 4.68 3.91
C ALA A 43 -7.53 5.50 2.72
N ALA A 44 -6.69 6.36 2.12
CA ALA A 44 -7.03 7.10 0.91
C ALA A 44 -6.99 6.23 -0.34
N SER A 45 -6.16 5.18 -0.35
CA SER A 45 -5.97 4.30 -1.51
C SER A 45 -7.06 3.24 -1.68
N SER A 46 -7.68 2.76 -0.59
CA SER A 46 -8.68 1.70 -0.67
C SER A 46 -9.57 1.65 0.58
N ILE A 47 -10.85 1.32 0.38
CA ILE A 47 -11.81 1.08 1.47
C ILE A 47 -11.40 -0.12 2.34
N TYR A 48 -10.83 -1.15 1.74
CA TYR A 48 -10.32 -2.32 2.46
C TYR A 48 -9.24 -1.90 3.45
N PHE A 49 -8.22 -1.20 2.95
CA PHE A 49 -7.13 -0.70 3.80
C PHE A 49 -7.62 0.30 4.83
N LYS A 50 -8.58 1.16 4.49
CA LYS A 50 -9.21 2.07 5.45
C LYS A 50 -9.81 1.30 6.63
N SER A 51 -10.62 0.28 6.36
CA SER A 51 -11.23 -0.54 7.42
C SER A 51 -10.18 -1.26 8.27
N LEU A 52 -9.09 -1.70 7.63
CA LEU A 52 -8.01 -2.44 8.27
C LEU A 52 -7.17 -1.57 9.23
N VAL A 53 -6.86 -0.32 8.85
CA VAL A 53 -5.98 0.57 9.64
C VAL A 53 -6.69 1.37 10.73
N LEU A 54 -8.04 1.33 10.76
CA LEU A 54 -8.84 2.11 11.71
C LEU A 54 -8.61 1.73 13.17
N HIS A 55 -8.41 0.44 13.44
CA HIS A 55 -8.40 -0.08 14.80
C HIS A 55 -7.00 -0.39 15.31
N ASP A 56 -6.10 -0.85 14.45
CA ASP A 56 -4.78 -1.36 14.85
C ASP A 56 -3.61 -0.66 14.16
N ASN A 57 -2.48 -0.59 14.87
CA ASN A 57 -1.20 -0.10 14.36
C ASN A 57 -0.30 -1.25 13.86
N LEU A 58 -0.65 -2.49 14.22
CA LEU A 58 0.03 -3.71 13.80
C LEU A 58 -1.02 -4.64 13.21
N ILE A 59 -0.94 -4.89 11.91
CA ILE A 59 -1.92 -5.67 11.16
C ILE A 59 -1.22 -6.94 10.69
N ASN A 60 -1.78 -8.10 11.00
CA ASN A 60 -1.34 -9.37 10.42
C ASN A 60 -2.27 -9.74 9.27
N LEU A 61 -1.72 -9.89 8.07
CA LEU A 61 -2.45 -10.42 6.91
C LEU A 61 -2.17 -11.91 6.77
N ASP A 62 -3.24 -12.68 6.60
CA ASP A 62 -3.15 -14.13 6.46
C ASP A 62 -2.44 -14.52 5.17
N THR A 63 -1.52 -15.47 5.30
CA THR A 63 -0.56 -15.93 4.29
C THR A 63 -1.23 -16.75 3.19
N GLU A 64 -2.37 -17.37 3.53
CA GLU A 64 -3.23 -18.06 2.56
C GLU A 64 -3.93 -17.07 1.60
N MET A 65 -4.02 -15.80 1.98
CA MET A 65 -4.63 -14.75 1.18
C MET A 65 -3.61 -13.89 0.43
N VAL A 66 -2.42 -13.68 0.99
CA VAL A 66 -1.48 -12.66 0.49
C VAL A 66 -0.03 -13.15 0.48
N ASN A 67 0.60 -13.18 -0.70
CA ASN A 67 2.04 -13.36 -0.80
C ASN A 67 2.78 -12.03 -0.48
N PRO A 68 3.86 -12.03 0.32
CA PRO A 68 4.63 -10.83 0.64
C PRO A 68 5.15 -10.06 -0.59
N SER A 69 5.51 -10.76 -1.66
CA SER A 69 6.00 -10.15 -2.90
C SER A 69 4.89 -9.42 -3.64
N VAL A 70 3.66 -9.94 -3.59
CA VAL A 70 2.48 -9.29 -4.16
C VAL A 70 2.11 -8.06 -3.34
N PHE A 71 2.09 -8.20 -2.01
CA PHE A 71 1.81 -7.07 -1.12
C PHE A 71 2.81 -5.93 -1.31
N ARG A 72 4.10 -6.24 -1.49
CA ARG A 72 5.12 -5.24 -1.81
C ARG A 72 4.76 -4.45 -3.07
N GLN A 73 4.35 -5.14 -4.13
CA GLN A 73 3.98 -4.50 -5.39
C GLN A 73 2.74 -3.61 -5.24
N VAL A 74 1.73 -4.05 -4.47
CA VAL A 74 0.57 -3.21 -4.12
C VAL A 74 1.03 -1.95 -3.41
N LEU A 75 1.87 -2.09 -2.38
CA LEU A 75 2.33 -0.97 -1.59
C LEU A 75 3.17 -0.01 -2.45
N ASP A 76 4.02 -0.52 -3.33
CA ASP A 76 4.78 0.30 -4.26
C ASP A 76 3.85 1.01 -5.27
N PHE A 77 2.79 0.36 -5.75
CA PHE A 77 1.77 1.02 -6.57
C PHE A 77 1.10 2.18 -5.82
N ILE A 78 0.64 1.97 -4.58
CA ILE A 78 0.00 3.01 -3.76
C ILE A 78 0.91 4.25 -3.62
N TYR A 79 2.23 4.06 -3.51
CA TYR A 79 3.20 5.13 -3.29
C TYR A 79 3.89 5.65 -4.56
N THR A 80 3.61 5.08 -5.74
CA THR A 80 4.26 5.50 -7.01
C THR A 80 3.28 5.76 -8.14
N GLY A 81 2.05 5.23 -8.05
CA GLY A 81 1.06 5.24 -9.13
C GLY A 81 1.42 4.32 -10.31
N ASN A 82 2.50 3.53 -10.22
CA ASN A 82 2.96 2.68 -11.31
C ASN A 82 2.67 1.22 -11.01
N ILE A 83 1.85 0.58 -11.86
CA ILE A 83 1.67 -0.87 -11.83
C ILE A 83 2.83 -1.47 -12.63
N LEU A 84 3.67 -2.27 -11.98
CA LEU A 84 4.67 -3.06 -12.69
C LEU A 84 3.96 -4.18 -13.46
N ASN A 85 4.31 -4.41 -14.72
CA ASN A 85 3.68 -5.38 -15.64
C ASN A 85 3.69 -6.86 -15.17
N TYR A 86 4.27 -7.19 -14.01
CA TYR A 86 4.24 -8.53 -13.42
C TYR A 86 2.96 -8.81 -12.62
N PHE A 87 2.13 -7.79 -12.38
CA PHE A 87 0.87 -7.91 -11.62
C PHE A 87 -0.19 -8.81 -12.31
N THR A 88 -0.06 -9.06 -13.60
CA THR A 88 -1.10 -9.68 -14.43
C THR A 88 -1.05 -11.20 -14.51
N PHE A 89 0.03 -11.85 -14.06
CA PHE A 89 0.24 -13.27 -14.35
C PHE A 89 -0.02 -14.24 -13.19
N ASP A 90 -0.03 -13.80 -11.93
CA ASP A 90 -0.03 -14.77 -10.81
C ASP A 90 -1.35 -14.98 -10.06
N PHE A 91 -2.29 -14.03 -9.91
CA PHE A 91 -3.53 -14.31 -9.17
C PHE A 91 -4.77 -13.48 -9.58
N PRO A 92 -5.86 -14.11 -10.07
CA PRO A 92 -7.09 -13.41 -10.44
C PRO A 92 -7.93 -12.90 -9.24
N TYR A 93 -7.72 -13.44 -8.03
CA TYR A 93 -8.60 -13.17 -6.86
C TYR A 93 -8.12 -12.03 -5.94
N PHE A 94 -6.82 -11.75 -5.89
CA PHE A 94 -6.29 -10.70 -5.01
C PHE A 94 -6.37 -9.31 -5.67
N CYS A 95 -6.27 -9.27 -7.00
CA CYS A 95 -6.59 -8.09 -7.79
C CYS A 95 -8.00 -7.58 -7.49
N SER A 96 -9.04 -8.42 -7.39
CA SER A 96 -10.40 -7.90 -7.13
C SER A 96 -10.61 -7.30 -5.73
N CYS A 97 -9.88 -7.75 -4.71
CA CYS A 97 -10.02 -7.23 -3.34
C CYS A 97 -9.19 -5.97 -3.11
N ILE A 98 -8.06 -5.81 -3.79
CA ILE A 98 -7.24 -4.61 -3.71
C ILE A 98 -7.65 -3.55 -4.74
N ILE A 99 -8.19 -3.94 -5.91
CA ILE A 99 -8.88 -3.06 -6.89
C ILE A 99 -10.29 -2.67 -6.40
N GLN A 100 -10.45 -2.43 -5.10
CA GLN A 100 -11.36 -1.40 -4.60
C GLN A 100 -10.58 -0.10 -4.37
N ILE A 101 -9.64 0.18 -5.28
CA ILE A 101 -9.05 1.49 -5.48
C ILE A 101 -10.07 2.25 -6.30
N TYR A 102 -10.56 3.36 -5.75
CA TYR A 102 -11.50 4.24 -6.43
C TYR A 102 -11.01 4.67 -7.82
#